data_AF-A0A351F675-F1
#
_entry.id   AF-A0A351F675-F1
#
_cell.length_a   1.000
_cell.length_b   1.000
_cell.length_c   1.000
_cell.angle_alpha   90.00
_cell.angle_beta   90.00
_cell.angle_gamma   90.00
#
_symmetry.space_group_name_H-M   'P 1'
#
loop_
_entity.id
_entity.type
_entity.pdbx_description
1 polymer ?
#
loop_
_entity_poly.entity_id
_entity_poly.type
_entity_poly.pdbx_seq_one_letter_code
_entity_poly.pdbx_strand_id
1 'polypeptide(L)'
;ALFADVLDHFEWKNRFRCDGVAMSVFNIISVTMVGVCTGLFNGLLSKAGYIAPQVINGVTVAAQQSQAVKSTIAFGFVGLETITSILAIVLLLVLNVEKDIDKKQAEIKARNEKKKAEE
;
A
#
# COMPACT_ATOMS: atom_id res chain seq x y z
N ALA A 1 3.40 -13.10 -0.60
CA ALA A 1 4.67 -13.76 -0.21
C ALA A 1 5.26 -13.04 0.99
N LEU A 2 5.96 -11.91 0.81
CA LEU A 2 6.63 -11.15 1.88
C LEU A 2 5.84 -10.90 3.17
N PHE A 3 4.58 -10.49 3.07
CA PHE A 3 3.77 -10.20 4.26
C PHE A 3 3.42 -11.46 5.05
N ALA A 4 3.16 -12.58 4.36
CA ALA A 4 2.95 -13.87 4.99
C ALA A 4 4.24 -14.39 5.65
N ASP A 5 5.40 -14.21 5.01
CA ASP A 5 6.70 -14.61 5.58
C ASP A 5 7.04 -13.85 6.88
N VAL A 6 6.67 -12.57 6.97
CA VAL A 6 6.84 -11.76 8.19
C VAL A 6 5.84 -12.20 9.27
N LEU A 7 4.60 -12.51 8.90
CA LEU A 7 3.59 -13.02 9.84
C LEU A 7 3.95 -14.40 10.38
N ASP A 8 4.44 -15.31 9.53
CA ASP A 8 4.93 -16.63 9.93
C ASP A 8 6.12 -16.52 10.91
N HIS A 9 7.02 -15.57 10.69
CA HIS A 9 8.11 -15.29 11.63
C HIS A 9 7.61 -14.72 12.97
N PHE A 10 6.57 -13.87 12.94
CA PHE A 10 5.97 -13.30 14.14
C PHE A 10 5.20 -14.35 14.96
N GLU A 11 4.49 -15.26 14.28
CA GLU A 11 3.82 -16.41 14.89
C GLU A 11 4.85 -17.39 15.50
N TRP A 12 5.98 -17.62 14.82
CA TRP A 12 7.10 -18.41 15.34
C TRP A 12 7.69 -17.85 16.64
N LYS A 13 7.80 -16.51 16.76
CA LYS A 13 8.37 -15.85 17.93
C LYS A 13 7.39 -15.73 19.10
N ASN A 14 6.11 -15.46 18.81
CA ASN A 14 5.12 -15.10 19.84
C ASN A 14 4.08 -16.19 20.13
N ARG A 15 4.09 -17.32 19.40
CA ARG A 15 3.16 -18.46 19.56
C ARG A 15 1.66 -18.13 19.48
N PHE A 16 1.30 -16.95 18.96
CA PHE A 16 -0.08 -16.51 18.74
C PHE A 16 -0.33 -16.30 17.25
N ARG A 17 -1.52 -16.68 16.76
CA ARG A 17 -1.90 -16.52 15.36
C ARG A 17 -2.14 -15.04 15.07
N CYS A 18 -1.32 -14.44 14.21
CA CYS A 18 -1.35 -12.98 13.95
C CYS A 18 -2.03 -12.57 12.64
N ASP A 19 -2.48 -13.53 11.83
CA ASP A 19 -3.05 -13.28 10.50
C ASP A 19 -4.32 -12.40 10.52
N GLY A 20 -5.25 -12.65 11.46
CA GLY A 20 -6.48 -11.87 11.60
C GLY A 20 -6.26 -10.40 12.03
N VAL A 21 -5.21 -10.15 12.83
CA VAL A 21 -4.85 -8.78 13.25
C VAL A 21 -4.22 -8.04 12.07
N ALA A 22 -3.36 -8.71 11.30
CA ALA A 22 -2.70 -8.10 10.16
C ALA A 22 -3.69 -7.74 9.04
N MET A 23 -4.64 -8.64 8.74
CA MET A 23 -5.67 -8.40 7.73
C MET A 23 -6.65 -7.29 8.16
N SER A 24 -6.99 -7.20 9.45
CA SER A 24 -7.89 -6.14 9.94
C SER A 24 -7.23 -4.76 9.86
N VAL A 25 -5.95 -4.64 10.22
CA VAL A 25 -5.18 -3.39 10.05
C VAL A 25 -5.08 -3.01 8.56
N PHE A 26 -4.80 -3.97 7.68
CA PHE A 26 -4.75 -3.72 6.24
C PHE A 26 -6.07 -3.18 5.70
N ASN A 27 -7.20 -3.76 6.10
CA ASN A 27 -8.52 -3.31 5.67
C ASN A 27 -8.84 -1.90 6.20
N ILE A 28 -8.52 -1.58 7.46
CA ILE A 28 -8.71 -0.25 8.02
C ILE A 28 -7.92 0.79 7.24
N ILE A 29 -6.64 0.53 6.97
CA ILE A 29 -5.79 1.44 6.19
C ILE A 29 -6.36 1.60 4.79
N SER A 30 -6.71 0.50 4.12
CA SER A 30 -7.24 0.54 2.74
C SER A 30 -8.50 1.38 2.60
N VAL A 31 -9.43 1.27 3.55
CA VAL A 31 -10.70 2.03 3.52
C VAL A 31 -10.49 3.50 3.88
N THR A 32 -9.69 3.78 4.91
CA THR A 32 -9.49 5.16 5.40
C THR A 32 -8.64 6.01 4.47
N MET A 33 -7.68 5.41 3.75
CA MET A 33 -6.80 6.14 2.84
C MET A 33 -7.53 6.78 1.66
N VAL A 34 -8.63 6.21 1.18
CA VAL A 34 -9.41 6.84 0.09
C VAL A 34 -9.91 8.22 0.50
N GLY A 35 -10.43 8.35 1.73
CA GLY A 35 -10.91 9.63 2.26
C GLY A 35 -9.78 10.64 2.46
N VAL A 36 -8.66 10.21 3.03
CA VAL A 36 -7.48 11.06 3.27
C VAL A 36 -6.88 11.55 1.96
N CYS A 37 -6.68 10.67 0.99
CA CYS A 37 -6.14 11.02 -0.32
C CYS A 37 -7.07 11.98 -1.07
N THR A 38 -8.38 11.74 -1.03
CA THR A 38 -9.37 12.64 -1.66
C THR A 38 -9.32 14.04 -1.03
N GLY A 39 -9.28 14.12 0.31
CA GLY A 39 -9.17 15.39 1.03
C GLY A 39 -7.88 16.16 0.69
N LEU A 40 -6.74 15.46 0.69
CA LEU A 40 -5.45 16.06 0.35
C LEU A 40 -5.41 16.54 -1.10
N PHE A 41 -5.94 15.74 -2.03
CA PHE A 41 -6.01 16.07 -3.45
C PHE A 41 -6.88 17.31 -3.71
N ASN A 42 -8.05 17.38 -3.09
CA ASN A 42 -8.92 18.56 -3.17
C ASN A 42 -8.24 19.81 -2.58
N GLY A 43 -7.49 19.66 -1.49
CA GLY A 43 -6.69 20.74 -0.91
C GLY A 43 -5.59 21.25 -1.85
N LEU A 44 -4.89 20.35 -2.54
CA LEU A 44 -3.87 20.69 -3.53
C LEU A 44 -4.49 21.39 -4.75
N LEU A 45 -5.63 20.90 -5.25
CA LEU A 45 -6.35 21.53 -6.36
C LEU A 45 -6.83 22.94 -6.01
N SER A 46 -7.37 23.12 -4.81
CA SER A 46 -7.79 24.44 -4.33
C SER A 46 -6.64 25.43 -4.30
N LYS A 47 -5.46 25.02 -3.81
CA LYS A 47 -4.24 25.85 -3.82
C LYS A 47 -3.69 26.12 -5.23
N ALA A 48 -3.84 25.19 -6.16
CA ALA A 48 -3.39 25.35 -7.54
C ALA A 48 -4.26 26.30 -8.38
N GLY A 49 -5.38 26.78 -7.82
CA GLY A 49 -6.31 27.68 -8.51
C GLY A 49 -7.23 26.94 -9.48
N TYR A 50 -7.68 25.73 -9.11
CA TYR A 50 -8.60 24.93 -9.92
C TYR A 50 -9.88 25.72 -10.24
N ILE A 51 -10.23 25.78 -11.52
CA ILE A 51 -11.45 26.43 -12.02
C ILE A 51 -12.43 25.32 -12.39
N ALA A 52 -13.55 25.22 -11.67
CA ALA A 52 -14.56 24.22 -12.00
C ALA A 52 -15.14 24.45 -13.41
N PRO A 53 -15.28 23.39 -14.24
CA PRO A 53 -15.98 23.48 -15.52
C PRO A 53 -17.41 23.97 -15.30
N GLN A 54 -17.87 24.90 -16.15
CA GLN A 54 -19.24 25.37 -16.11
C GLN A 54 -19.99 24.84 -17.32
N VAL A 55 -21.23 24.39 -17.08
CA VAL A 55 -22.14 24.02 -18.16
C VAL A 55 -22.85 25.29 -18.60
N ILE A 56 -22.50 25.79 -19.77
CA ILE A 56 -23.18 26.92 -20.41
C ILE A 56 -23.99 26.34 -21.57
N ASN A 57 -25.32 26.49 -21.52
CA ASN A 57 -26.24 26.00 -22.56
C ASN A 57 -26.11 24.50 -22.88
N GLY A 58 -25.95 23.64 -21.87
CA GLY A 58 -25.90 22.18 -22.06
C GLY A 58 -24.58 21.65 -22.63
N VAL A 59 -23.61 22.52 -22.92
CA VAL A 59 -22.26 22.14 -23.32
C VAL A 59 -21.32 22.36 -22.13
N THR A 60 -20.56 21.31 -21.79
CA THR A 60 -19.54 21.42 -20.74
C THR A 60 -18.37 22.21 -21.31
N VAL A 61 -18.23 23.47 -20.92
CA VAL A 61 -17.06 24.28 -21.31
C VAL A 61 -15.97 23.99 -20.30
N ALA A 62 -14.97 23.21 -20.71
CA ALA A 62 -13.78 23.00 -19.91
C ALA A 62 -13.04 24.33 -19.79
N ALA A 63 -13.03 24.93 -18.60
CA ALA A 63 -12.18 26.07 -18.33
C ALA A 63 -10.72 25.64 -18.56
N GLN A 64 -9.98 26.43 -19.36
CA GLN A 64 -8.57 26.13 -19.63
C GLN A 64 -7.79 26.19 -18.31
N GLN A 65 -7.49 25.02 -17.75
CA GLN A 65 -6.77 24.91 -16.49
C GLN A 65 -5.34 25.40 -16.65
N SER A 66 -4.84 26.09 -15.62
CA SER A 66 -3.43 26.50 -15.56
C SER A 66 -2.51 25.27 -15.62
N GLN A 67 -1.27 25.48 -16.04
CA GLN A 67 -0.27 24.41 -16.06
C GLN A 67 -0.08 23.79 -14.66
N ALA A 68 -0.18 24.60 -13.61
CA ALA A 68 -0.08 24.16 -12.21
C ALA A 68 -1.17 23.15 -11.82
N VAL A 69 -2.43 23.38 -12.23
CA VAL A 69 -3.54 22.46 -11.97
C VAL A 69 -3.34 21.14 -12.70
N LYS A 70 -2.96 21.20 -14.00
CA LYS A 70 -2.70 20.00 -14.80
C LYS A 70 -1.57 19.15 -14.21
N SER A 71 -0.48 19.80 -13.79
CA SER A 71 0.65 19.15 -13.11
C SER A 71 0.24 18.56 -11.76
N THR A 72 -0.64 19.22 -10.99
CA THR A 72 -1.15 18.71 -9.72
C THR A 72 -2.01 17.46 -9.91
N ILE A 73 -2.87 17.44 -10.94
CA ILE A 73 -3.68 16.26 -11.30
C ILE A 73 -2.77 15.10 -11.72
N ALA A 74 -1.83 15.35 -12.63
CA ALA A 74 -0.88 14.33 -13.07
C ALA A 74 -0.05 13.78 -11.89
N PHE A 75 0.41 14.66 -11.01
CA PHE A 75 1.16 14.25 -9.81
C PHE A 75 0.30 13.40 -8.85
N GLY A 76 -0.95 13.78 -8.63
CA GLY A 76 -1.85 13.05 -7.73
C GLY A 76 -2.21 11.64 -8.22
N PHE A 77 -2.35 11.45 -9.53
CA PHE A 77 -2.74 10.15 -10.10
C PHE A 77 -1.56 9.25 -10.47
N VAL A 78 -0.48 9.78 -11.02
CA VAL A 78 0.67 8.95 -11.47
C VAL A 78 1.98 9.31 -10.77
N GLY A 79 2.17 10.58 -10.39
CA GLY A 79 3.43 11.02 -9.78
C GLY A 79 3.71 10.36 -8.43
N LEU A 80 2.72 10.36 -7.53
CA LEU A 80 2.85 9.71 -6.22
C LEU A 80 3.05 8.19 -6.36
N GLU A 81 2.29 7.54 -7.25
CA GLU A 81 2.39 6.10 -7.51
C GLU A 81 3.76 5.71 -8.09
N THR A 82 4.35 6.58 -8.90
CA THR A 82 5.71 6.39 -9.42
C THR A 82 6.73 6.40 -8.29
N ILE A 83 6.61 7.35 -7.34
CA ILE A 83 7.53 7.45 -6.19
C ILE A 83 7.40 6.22 -5.29
N THR A 84 6.18 5.79 -4.96
CA THR A 84 5.97 4.60 -4.11
C THR A 84 6.47 3.33 -4.79
N SER A 85 6.32 3.21 -6.11
CA SER A 85 6.86 2.08 -6.88
C SER A 85 8.38 2.03 -6.84
N ILE A 86 9.06 3.18 -6.97
CA ILE A 86 10.52 3.25 -6.83
C ILE A 86 10.95 2.84 -5.42
N LEU A 87 10.26 3.33 -4.40
CA LEU A 87 10.53 2.94 -3.01
C LEU A 87 10.34 1.43 -2.79
N ALA A 88 9.30 0.84 -3.37
CA ALA A 88 9.08 -0.61 -3.30
C ALA A 88 10.22 -1.38 -3.98
N ILE A 89 10.69 -0.94 -5.14
CA ILE A 89 11.84 -1.55 -5.83
C ILE A 89 13.09 -1.48 -4.94
N VAL A 90 13.38 -0.32 -4.36
CA VAL A 90 14.54 -0.15 -3.46
C VAL A 90 14.42 -1.06 -2.23
N LEU A 91 13.24 -1.14 -1.62
CA LEU A 91 12.98 -2.04 -0.49
C LEU A 91 13.21 -3.51 -0.89
N LEU A 92 12.75 -3.95 -2.06
CA LEU A 92 12.97 -5.31 -2.54
C LEU A 92 14.45 -5.60 -2.82
N LEU A 93 15.23 -4.61 -3.28
CA LEU A 93 16.68 -4.77 -3.46
C LEU A 93 17.42 -4.93 -2.13
N VAL A 94 16.97 -4.23 -1.07
CA VAL A 94 17.59 -4.29 0.27
C VAL A 94 17.12 -5.52 1.05
N LEU A 95 15.83 -5.85 0.98
CA LEU A 95 15.23 -7.00 1.61
C LEU A 95 15.63 -8.26 0.83
N ASN A 96 16.81 -8.81 1.14
CA ASN A 96 17.28 -10.14 0.72
C ASN A 96 16.42 -11.25 1.37
N VAL A 97 15.12 -11.27 1.06
CA VAL A 97 14.13 -12.13 1.70
C VAL A 97 14.32 -13.60 1.36
N GLU A 98 14.87 -13.92 0.19
CA GLU A 98 15.04 -15.31 -0.25
C GLU A 98 16.22 -16.06 0.38
N LYS A 99 17.22 -15.38 0.97
CA LYS A 99 18.48 -16.06 1.34
C LYS A 99 18.37 -17.12 2.45
N ASP A 100 17.26 -17.18 3.20
CA ASP A 100 17.08 -18.16 4.29
C ASP A 100 15.64 -18.71 4.43
N ILE A 101 14.77 -18.59 3.41
CA ILE A 101 13.38 -19.11 3.49
C ILE A 101 13.37 -20.63 3.68
N ASP A 102 14.18 -21.38 2.91
CA ASP A 102 14.21 -22.84 2.99
C ASP A 102 14.64 -23.35 4.37
N LYS A 103 15.61 -22.69 5.01
CA LYS A 103 16.04 -23.03 6.37
C LYS A 103 14.96 -22.76 7.40
N LYS A 104 14.28 -21.61 7.30
CA LYS A 104 13.19 -21.22 8.20
C LYS A 104 11.98 -22.16 8.06
N GLN A 105 11.61 -22.53 6.84
CA GLN A 105 10.50 -23.47 6.58
C GLN A 105 10.84 -24.90 7.02
N ALA A 106 12.08 -25.36 6.82
CA ALA A 106 12.54 -26.67 7.30
C ALA A 106 12.48 -26.78 8.83
N GLU A 107 12.86 -25.72 9.55
CA GLU A 107 12.81 -25.70 11.01
C GLU A 107 11.36 -25.69 11.55
N ILE A 108 10.45 -24.98 10.89
CA ILE A 108 9.01 -24.98 11.22
C ILE A 108 8.41 -26.38 11.00
N LYS A 109 8.72 -27.04 9.88
CA LYS A 109 8.22 -28.39 9.58
C LYS A 109 8.72 -29.41 10.60
N ALA A 110 10.01 -29.38 10.95
CA ALA A 110 10.60 -30.27 11.95
C ALA A 110 9.98 -30.11 13.35
N ARG A 111 9.63 -28.87 13.74
CA ARG A 111 8.93 -28.62 15.02
C ARG A 111 7.50 -29.15 15.02
N ASN A 112 6.77 -28.99 13.91
CA ASN A 112 5.41 -29.52 13.78
C ASN A 112 5.37 -31.06 13.78
N GLU A 113 6.36 -31.70 13.16
CA GLU A 113 6.50 -33.16 13.16
C GLU A 113 6.84 -33.71 14.54
N LYS A 114 7.76 -33.06 15.28
CA LYS A 114 8.04 -33.43 16.68
C LYS A 114 6.80 -33.31 17.57
N LYS A 115 6.04 -32.23 17.43
CA LYS A 115 4.83 -32.01 18.23
C LYS A 115 3.73 -33.05 17.95
N LYS A 116 3.65 -33.55 16.71
CA LYS A 116 2.77 -34.67 16.33
C LYS A 116 3.24 -36.05 16.80
N ALA A 117 4.54 -36.22 17.05
CA ALA A 117 5.11 -37.47 17.54
C ALA A 117 5.06 -37.60 19.07
N GLU A 118 4.80 -36.50 19.77
CA GLU A 118 4.65 -36.42 21.23
C GLU A 118 3.17 -36.46 21.68
N GLU A 119 2.21 -36.36 20.75
CA GLU A 119 0.76 -36.64 20.95
C GLU A 119 0.42 -38.10 20.63
#